data_AF-A0A659USZ3-F1
#
_entry.id   AF-A0A659USZ3-F1
#
_cell.length_a   1.000
_cell.length_b   1.000
_cell.length_c   1.000
_cell.angle_alpha   90.00
_cell.angle_beta   90.00
_cell.angle_gamma   90.00
#
_symmetry.space_group_name_H-M   'P 1'
#
loop_
_entity.id
_entity.type
_entity.pdbx_description
1 polymer ?
#
loop_
_entity_poly.entity_id
_entity_poly.type
_entity_poly.pdbx_seq_one_letter_code
_entity_poly.pdbx_strand_id
1 'polypeptide(L)'
;MDRLWAENDESRLTGDPSLVVDVAGFEGPLDLLLHLARTQKVDLARISILALVEQYLTFVETARALRLELAADYLVMAAWLAFLKSKLLIPKQPGEEGESGEELAAVLQFRLKRLEA
;
A
#
# COMPACT_ATOMS: atom_id res chain seq x y z
N MET A 1 35.73 46.90 -6.88
CA MET A 1 35.79 46.15 -5.62
C MET A 1 34.53 46.44 -4.84
N ASP A 2 33.64 45.46 -4.90
CA ASP A 2 32.79 45.00 -3.79
C ASP A 2 31.70 45.92 -3.30
N ARG A 3 30.50 45.73 -3.87
CA ARG A 3 29.27 45.38 -3.15
C ARG A 3 28.12 45.18 -4.15
N LEU A 4 28.24 44.12 -4.94
CA LEU A 4 27.05 43.41 -5.41
C LEU A 4 26.87 42.22 -4.46
N TRP A 5 25.63 41.83 -4.17
CA TRP A 5 25.24 40.57 -3.51
C TRP A 5 25.26 40.52 -1.97
N ALA A 6 24.55 41.46 -1.32
CA ALA A 6 24.09 41.25 0.05
C ALA A 6 22.56 41.28 0.10
N GLU A 7 21.93 40.27 -0.52
CA GLU A 7 20.55 39.83 -0.29
C GLU A 7 20.27 38.63 -1.20
N ASN A 8 21.07 37.57 -1.06
CA ASN A 8 20.61 36.24 -1.47
C ASN A 8 19.95 35.64 -0.25
N ASP A 9 18.65 35.90 -0.21
CA ASP A 9 17.63 35.26 0.60
C ASP A 9 17.96 33.77 0.80
N GLU A 10 18.08 33.36 2.06
CA GLU A 10 18.25 31.99 2.49
C GLU A 10 16.97 31.18 2.20
N SER A 11 16.63 31.00 0.93
CA SER A 11 15.65 30.03 0.48
C SER A 11 16.30 28.65 0.39
N ARG A 12 16.73 28.11 1.54
CA ARG A 12 17.00 26.67 1.65
C ARG A 12 15.68 25.93 1.89
N LEU A 13 15.30 25.17 0.87
CA LEU A 13 14.64 23.86 0.96
C LEU A 13 13.28 23.82 1.68
N THR A 14 12.18 23.64 0.94
CA THR A 14 11.14 22.68 1.35
C THR A 14 10.31 22.23 0.15
N GLY A 15 10.33 20.91 -0.08
CA GLY A 15 9.29 20.13 -0.74
C GLY A 15 9.00 20.49 -2.19
N ASP A 16 9.65 19.79 -3.12
CA ASP A 16 8.97 19.43 -4.36
C ASP A 16 7.61 18.84 -3.94
N PRO A 17 6.45 19.44 -4.31
CA PRO A 17 5.19 18.76 -4.07
C PRO A 17 5.23 17.55 -4.97
N SER A 18 5.66 16.42 -4.42
CA SER A 18 5.46 15.10 -4.98
C SER A 18 3.98 15.05 -5.33
N LEU A 19 3.68 15.28 -6.61
CA LEU A 19 2.34 15.12 -7.14
C LEU A 19 2.14 13.61 -7.19
N VAL A 20 1.82 13.05 -6.03
CA VAL A 20 1.41 11.66 -5.92
C VAL A 20 0.13 11.60 -6.73
N VAL A 21 0.19 10.94 -7.88
CA VAL A 21 -1.00 10.70 -8.68
C VAL A 21 -1.93 9.84 -7.82
N ASP A 22 -3.00 10.45 -7.31
CA ASP A 22 -4.08 9.79 -6.61
C ASP A 22 -4.70 8.76 -7.57
N VAL A 23 -4.38 7.49 -7.39
CA VAL A 23 -4.99 6.45 -8.20
C VAL A 23 -6.44 6.35 -7.76
N ALA A 24 -7.35 6.87 -8.60
CA ALA A 24 -8.80 6.90 -8.33
C ALA A 24 -9.23 7.66 -7.05
N GLY A 25 -8.42 8.61 -6.58
CA GLY A 25 -8.76 9.48 -5.43
C GLY A 25 -8.38 8.93 -4.05
N PHE A 26 -7.52 7.92 -3.97
CA PHE A 26 -7.01 7.37 -2.71
C PHE A 26 -5.64 7.97 -2.33
N GLU A 27 -5.44 8.24 -1.05
CA GLU A 27 -4.18 8.78 -0.49
C GLU A 27 -3.15 7.65 -0.26
N GLY A 28 -2.90 6.84 -1.28
CA GLY A 28 -1.93 5.74 -1.25
C GLY A 28 -2.54 4.35 -1.10
N PRO A 29 -1.68 3.31 -1.11
CA PRO A 29 -2.12 1.91 -1.18
C PRO A 29 -2.81 1.42 0.10
N LEU A 30 -2.48 2.03 1.23
CA LEU A 30 -3.04 1.68 2.53
C LEU A 30 -4.46 2.21 2.71
N ASP A 31 -4.72 3.43 2.24
CA ASP A 31 -6.06 4.01 2.20
C ASP A 31 -6.98 3.18 1.29
N LEU A 32 -6.49 2.80 0.10
CA LEU A 32 -7.19 1.85 -0.77
C LEU A 32 -7.50 0.52 -0.07
N LEU A 33 -6.54 -0.07 0.66
CA LEU A 33 -6.78 -1.31 1.42
C LEU A 33 -7.85 -1.12 2.51
N LEU A 34 -7.85 0.00 3.23
CA LEU A 34 -8.87 0.31 4.23
C LEU A 34 -10.24 0.48 3.59
N HIS A 35 -10.32 1.18 2.46
CA HIS A 35 -11.54 1.31 1.69
C HIS A 35 -12.08 -0.06 1.28
N LEU A 36 -11.26 -0.91 0.66
CA LEU A 36 -11.65 -2.26 0.24
C LEU A 36 -12.07 -3.12 1.44
N ALA A 37 -11.37 -3.04 2.57
CA ALA A 37 -11.72 -3.78 3.77
C ALA A 37 -13.11 -3.38 4.32
N ARG A 38 -13.44 -2.08 4.32
CA ARG A 38 -14.77 -1.57 4.72
C ARG A 38 -15.89 -2.05 3.80
N THR A 39 -15.63 -2.16 2.49
CA THR A 39 -16.66 -2.64 1.53
C THR A 39 -17.11 -4.07 1.78
N GLN A 40 -16.32 -4.89 2.48
CA GLN A 40 -16.71 -6.25 2.85
C GLN A 40 -17.86 -6.29 3.88
N LYS A 41 -18.24 -5.15 4.50
CA LYS A 41 -19.35 -5.04 5.47
C LYS A 41 -19.26 -6.02 6.66
N VAL A 42 -18.05 -6.49 6.96
CA VAL A 42 -17.75 -7.34 8.11
C VAL A 42 -16.84 -6.57 9.05
N ASP A 43 -16.93 -6.83 10.36
CA ASP A 43 -15.93 -6.41 11.35
C ASP A 43 -14.53 -6.68 10.78
N LEU A 44 -13.61 -5.69 10.83
CA LEU A 44 -12.22 -5.85 10.41
C LEU A 44 -11.54 -7.06 11.08
N ALA A 45 -12.03 -7.53 12.23
CA ALA A 45 -11.59 -8.77 12.87
C ALA A 45 -11.94 -10.05 12.11
N ARG A 46 -12.87 -10.00 11.17
CA ARG A 46 -13.43 -11.15 10.44
C ARG A 46 -13.26 -11.03 8.92
N ILE A 47 -12.54 -10.03 8.43
CA ILE A 47 -12.28 -9.89 6.98
C ILE A 47 -11.43 -11.05 6.49
N SER A 48 -11.70 -11.51 5.27
CA SER A 48 -10.81 -12.42 4.58
C SER A 48 -9.65 -11.63 3.99
N ILE A 49 -8.45 -11.80 4.56
CA ILE A 49 -7.23 -11.17 4.03
C ILE A 49 -6.94 -11.62 2.61
N LEU A 50 -7.21 -12.89 2.28
CA LEU A 50 -7.09 -13.38 0.91
C LEU A 50 -8.00 -12.62 -0.04
N ALA A 51 -9.28 -12.45 0.33
CA ALA A 51 -10.24 -11.71 -0.52
C ALA A 51 -9.85 -10.23 -0.66
N LEU A 52 -9.32 -9.61 0.41
CA LEU A 52 -8.83 -8.23 0.37
C LEU A 52 -7.65 -8.08 -0.60
N VAL A 53 -6.68 -9.00 -0.51
CA VAL A 53 -5.51 -9.07 -1.39
C VAL A 53 -5.96 -9.20 -2.85
N GLU A 54 -6.92 -10.08 -3.14
CA GLU A 54 -7.43 -10.28 -4.51
C GLU A 54 -8.10 -9.04 -5.08
N GLN A 55 -8.89 -8.33 -4.26
CA GLN A 55 -9.51 -7.07 -4.67
C GLN A 55 -8.46 -6.00 -4.98
N TYR A 56 -7.44 -5.87 -4.13
CA TYR A 56 -6.35 -4.91 -4.37
C TYR A 56 -5.60 -5.21 -5.66
N LEU A 57 -5.22 -6.48 -5.88
CA LEU A 57 -4.51 -6.88 -7.11
C LEU A 57 -5.38 -6.66 -8.35
N THR A 58 -6.69 -6.92 -8.25
CA THR A 58 -7.64 -6.66 -9.34
C THR A 58 -7.72 -5.16 -9.67
N PHE A 59 -7.73 -4.30 -8.66
CA PHE A 59 -7.69 -2.85 -8.86
C PHE A 59 -6.42 -2.41 -9.61
N VAL A 60 -5.25 -2.88 -9.16
CA VAL A 60 -3.97 -2.56 -9.80
C VAL A 60 -3.93 -3.03 -11.25
N GLU A 61 -4.39 -4.26 -11.54
CA GLU A 61 -4.44 -4.76 -12.92
C GLU A 61 -5.43 -3.97 -13.79
N THR A 62 -6.58 -3.58 -13.23
CA THR A 62 -7.56 -2.75 -13.95
C THR A 62 -6.97 -1.38 -14.28
N ALA A 63 -6.31 -0.74 -13.32
CA ALA A 63 -5.64 0.54 -13.53
C ALA A 63 -4.55 0.43 -14.61
N ARG A 64 -3.75 -0.65 -14.59
CA ARG A 64 -2.76 -0.93 -15.65
C ARG A 64 -3.40 -1.14 -17.01
N ALA A 65 -4.51 -1.88 -17.10
CA ALA A 65 -5.22 -2.13 -18.35
C ALA A 65 -5.82 -0.84 -18.95
N LEU A 66 -6.27 0.07 -18.09
CA LEU A 66 -6.73 1.42 -18.46
C LEU A 66 -5.59 2.41 -18.72
N ARG A 67 -4.32 1.97 -18.61
CA ARG A 67 -3.11 2.78 -18.78
C ARG A 67 -3.03 3.98 -17.83
N LEU A 68 -3.56 3.82 -16.62
CA LEU A 68 -3.40 4.80 -15.56
C LEU A 68 -1.97 4.76 -15.03
N GLU A 69 -1.43 5.94 -14.75
CA GLU A 69 -0.13 6.05 -14.07
C GLU A 69 -0.31 5.63 -12.61
N LEU A 70 0.41 4.59 -12.21
CA LEU A 70 0.44 4.10 -10.83
C LEU A 70 1.69 4.63 -10.14
N ALA A 71 1.50 5.23 -8.97
CA ALA A 71 2.65 5.56 -8.12
C ALA A 71 3.37 4.28 -7.68
N ALA A 72 4.69 4.37 -7.52
CA ALA A 72 5.55 3.22 -7.21
C ALA A 72 5.07 2.46 -5.95
N ASP A 73 4.59 3.18 -4.94
CA ASP A 73 4.10 2.59 -3.69
C ASP A 73 2.95 1.59 -3.89
N TYR A 74 2.07 1.83 -4.88
CA TYR A 74 0.99 0.88 -5.19
C TYR A 74 1.53 -0.41 -5.78
N LEU A 75 2.55 -0.32 -6.63
CA LEU A 75 3.20 -1.48 -7.23
C LEU A 75 4.01 -2.26 -6.19
N VAL A 76 4.69 -1.58 -5.27
CA VAL A 76 5.39 -2.21 -4.15
C VAL A 76 4.41 -2.98 -3.27
N MET A 77 3.28 -2.35 -2.90
CA MET A 77 2.24 -3.03 -2.12
C MET A 77 1.62 -4.19 -2.91
N ALA A 78 1.39 -4.06 -4.22
CA ALA A 78 0.89 -5.14 -5.07
C ALA A 78 1.84 -6.35 -5.06
N ALA A 79 3.15 -6.12 -5.21
CA ALA A 79 4.15 -7.18 -5.17
C ALA A 79 4.16 -7.89 -3.81
N TRP A 80 4.11 -7.11 -2.72
CA TRP A 80 4.05 -7.68 -1.37
C TRP A 80 2.77 -8.49 -1.13
N LEU A 81 1.60 -7.99 -1.56
CA LEU A 81 0.33 -8.70 -1.45
C LEU A 81 0.28 -9.95 -2.33
N ALA A 82 0.89 -9.92 -3.52
CA ALA A 82 1.02 -11.11 -4.37
C ALA A 82 1.89 -12.19 -3.71
N PHE A 83 2.98 -11.80 -3.05
CA PHE A 83 3.79 -12.71 -2.23
C PHE A 83 2.97 -13.29 -1.07
N LEU A 84 2.22 -12.45 -0.34
CA LEU A 84 1.33 -12.89 0.73
C LEU A 84 0.27 -13.88 0.22
N LYS A 85 -0.36 -13.59 -0.93
CA LYS A 85 -1.30 -14.51 -1.58
C LYS A 85 -0.65 -15.87 -1.84
N SER A 86 0.55 -15.88 -2.42
CA SER A 86 1.29 -17.13 -2.66
C SER A 86 1.53 -17.92 -1.38
N LYS A 87 1.90 -17.25 -0.27
CA LYS A 87 2.12 -17.88 1.03
C LYS A 87 0.83 -18.38 1.69
N LEU A 88 -0.30 -17.70 1.47
CA LEU A 88 -1.62 -18.13 1.98
C LEU A 88 -2.18 -19.35 1.23
N LEU A 89 -1.85 -19.50 -0.04
CA LEU A 89 -2.35 -20.60 -0.87
C LEU A 89 -1.50 -21.88 -0.76
N ILE A 90 -0.29 -21.78 -0.21
CA ILE A 90 0.64 -22.91 -0.07
C ILE A 90 0.68 -23.31 1.42
N PRO A 91 0.29 -24.55 1.79
CA PRO A 91 0.42 -25.03 3.15
C PRO A 91 1.88 -25.01 3.61
N LYS A 92 2.13 -24.47 4.81
CA LYS A 92 3.47 -24.50 5.41
C LYS A 92 3.93 -25.94 5.58
N GLN A 93 5.09 -26.27 5.02
CA GLN A 93 5.63 -27.61 5.17
C GLN A 93 6.25 -27.81 6.55
N PRO A 94 6.19 -29.03 7.12
CA PRO A 94 6.89 -29.34 8.36
C PRO A 94 8.40 -29.06 8.20
N GLY A 95 8.92 -28.12 8.99
CA GLY A 95 10.33 -27.73 8.95
C GLY A 95 10.65 -26.51 8.09
N GLU A 96 9.68 -25.86 7.45
CA GLU A 96 9.90 -24.54 6.83
C GLU A 96 10.17 -23.47 7.90
N GLU A 97 11.34 -22.83 7.79
CA GLU A 97 11.71 -21.66 8.57
C GLU A 97 11.05 -20.37 8.01
N GLY A 98 10.71 -19.45 8.90
CA GLY A 98 10.10 -18.15 8.55
C GLY A 98 8.59 -18.06 8.85
N GLU A 99 8.04 -16.88 8.59
CA GLU A 99 6.64 -16.56 8.88
C GLU A 99 5.69 -17.29 7.89
N SER A 100 4.61 -17.87 8.42
CA SER A 100 3.55 -18.47 7.61
C SER A 100 2.71 -17.39 6.92
N GLY A 101 1.95 -17.79 5.90
CA GLY A 101 0.98 -16.90 5.28
C GLY A 101 -0.05 -16.37 6.29
N GLU A 102 -0.49 -17.21 7.23
CA GLU A 102 -1.43 -16.79 8.28
C GLU A 102 -0.83 -15.76 9.25
N GLU A 103 0.45 -15.93 9.62
CA GLU A 103 1.17 -14.99 10.49
C GLU A 103 1.29 -13.61 9.83
N LEU A 104 1.72 -13.58 8.57
CA LEU A 104 1.81 -12.33 7.79
C LEU A 104 0.44 -11.66 7.60
N ALA A 105 -0.60 -12.46 7.36
CA ALA A 105 -1.97 -11.96 7.24
C ALA A 105 -2.47 -11.35 8.55
N ALA A 106 -2.16 -11.96 9.70
CA ALA A 106 -2.51 -11.43 11.00
C ALA A 106 -1.81 -10.09 11.28
N VAL A 107 -0.54 -9.94 10.88
CA VAL A 107 0.20 -8.67 10.96
C VAL A 107 -0.47 -7.59 10.11
N LEU A 108 -0.84 -7.89 8.87
CA LEU A 108 -1.55 -6.95 8.00
C LEU A 108 -2.88 -6.51 8.62
N GLN A 109 -3.68 -7.48 9.07
CA GLN A 109 -4.96 -7.23 9.70
C GLN A 109 -4.83 -6.31 10.92
N PHE A 110 -3.82 -6.57 11.76
CA PHE A 110 -3.55 -5.74 12.94
C PHE A 110 -3.16 -4.31 12.55
N ARG A 111 -2.33 -4.13 11.52
CA ARG A 111 -1.95 -2.81 11.01
C ARG A 111 -3.17 -2.04 10.50
N LEU A 112 -4.02 -2.67 9.69
CA LEU A 112 -5.24 -2.05 9.17
C LEU A 112 -6.18 -1.62 10.30
N LYS A 113 -6.40 -2.47 11.30
CA LYS A 113 -7.21 -2.11 12.48
C LYS A 113 -6.68 -0.89 13.23
N ARG A 114 -5.36 -0.73 13.33
CA ARG A 114 -4.74 0.40 14.03
C ARG A 114 -4.88 1.73 13.28
N LEU A 115 -5.00 1.68 11.96
CA LEU A 115 -5.13 2.87 11.12
C LEU A 115 -6.57 3.32 10.94
N GLU A 116 -7.54 2.44 11.24
CA GLU A 116 -8.94 2.81 11.33
C GLU A 116 -9.26 3.62 12.61
N ALA A 117 -8.42 3.51 13.64
CA ALA A 117 -8.62 4.07 14.97
C ALA A 117 -8.29 5.57 15.08
#